data_AF-A0A4R6TEY4-F1
#
_entry.id   AF-A0A4R6TEY4-F1
#
_cell.length_a   1.000
_cell.length_b   1.000
_cell.length_c   1.000
_cell.angle_alpha   90.00
_cell.angle_beta   90.00
_cell.angle_gamma   90.00
#
_symmetry.space_group_name_H-M   'P 1'
#
loop_
_entity.id
_entity.type
_entity.pdbx_description
1 polymer ?
#
loop_
_entity_poly.entity_id
_entity_poly.type
_entity_poly.pdbx_seq_one_letter_code
_entity_poly.pdbx_strand_id
1 'polypeptide(L)'
;MTIQDFINLLSNNSQVIINYYLVLLVISLCGLLSVHENNFKSPVTYLYTILVYAIATPGMLSFILVVYNLFFLKQNLINLPIVVYYLPLIAMIVLLLVIHKTITLKKIPGFDRLLGLFTTILITLFLTYFIQRIFIGVFFIGGLTHLFVIFIVLLVLLKIGWSKLVK
;
A
#
# COMPACT_ATOMS: atom_id res chain seq x y z
N MET A 1 4.20 12.17 -19.34
CA MET A 1 3.35 12.52 -18.18
C MET A 1 4.04 12.00 -16.94
N THR A 2 4.26 12.87 -15.96
CA THR A 2 4.76 12.50 -14.63
C THR A 2 3.63 11.90 -13.79
N ILE A 3 3.96 11.27 -12.65
CA ILE A 3 2.96 10.81 -11.68
C ILE A 3 2.10 11.98 -11.19
N GLN A 4 2.72 13.17 -11.05
CA GLN A 4 2.01 14.38 -10.65
C GLN A 4 1.01 14.83 -11.72
N ASP A 5 1.36 14.76 -13.01
CA ASP A 5 0.43 15.10 -14.10
C ASP A 5 -0.78 14.17 -14.13
N PHE A 6 -0.56 12.88 -13.85
CA PHE A 6 -1.64 11.90 -13.76
C PHE A 6 -2.59 12.18 -12.59
N ILE A 7 -2.04 12.52 -11.42
CA ILE A 7 -2.83 12.89 -10.24
C ILE A 7 -3.61 14.18 -10.50
N ASN A 8 -3.00 15.16 -11.17
CA ASN A 8 -3.67 16.41 -11.54
C ASN A 8 -4.81 16.16 -12.53
N LEU A 9 -4.62 15.27 -13.52
CA LEU A 9 -5.68 14.89 -14.46
C LEU A 9 -6.85 14.21 -13.76
N LEU A 10 -6.57 13.30 -12.82
CA LEU A 10 -7.59 12.65 -12.00
C LEU A 10 -8.31 13.63 -11.07
N SER A 11 -7.57 14.55 -10.45
CA SER A 11 -8.12 15.60 -9.60
C SER A 11 -9.06 16.53 -10.38
N ASN A 12 -8.68 16.91 -11.59
CA ASN A 12 -9.51 17.74 -12.47
C ASN A 12 -10.79 17.02 -12.91
N ASN A 13 -10.78 15.69 -12.98
CA ASN A 13 -11.95 14.87 -13.33
C ASN A 13 -12.52 14.12 -12.12
N SER A 14 -12.56 14.78 -10.96
CA SER A 14 -13.01 14.19 -9.68
C SER A 14 -14.39 13.51 -9.77
N GLN A 15 -15.30 14.02 -10.63
CA GLN A 15 -16.63 13.43 -10.82
C GLN A 15 -16.57 11.98 -11.35
N VAL A 16 -15.60 11.65 -12.19
CA VAL A 16 -15.45 10.30 -12.75
C VAL A 16 -15.13 9.29 -11.64
N ILE A 17 -14.25 9.67 -10.71
CA ILE A 17 -13.84 8.82 -9.58
C ILE A 17 -15.02 8.61 -8.63
N ILE A 18 -15.76 9.68 -8.32
CA ILE A 18 -16.94 9.61 -7.46
C ILE A 18 -18.00 8.72 -8.08
N ASN A 19 -18.32 8.92 -9.36
CA ASN A 19 -19.31 8.11 -10.07
C ASN A 19 -18.90 6.64 -10.16
N TYR A 20 -17.62 6.35 -10.39
CA TYR A 20 -17.08 5.01 -10.39
C TYR A 20 -17.37 4.28 -9.06
N TYR A 21 -17.04 4.90 -7.92
CA TYR A 21 -17.30 4.31 -6.61
C TYR A 21 -18.79 4.25 -6.25
N LEU A 22 -19.59 5.22 -6.71
CA LEU A 22 -21.05 5.18 -6.55
C LEU A 22 -21.66 3.97 -7.28
N VAL A 23 -21.25 3.72 -8.52
CA VAL A 23 -21.73 2.55 -9.28
C VAL A 23 -21.34 1.25 -8.58
N LEU A 24 -20.09 1.13 -8.13
CA LEU A 24 -19.64 -0.04 -7.35
C LEU A 24 -20.43 -0.22 -6.05
N LEU A 25 -20.78 0.88 -5.38
CA LEU A 25 -21.59 0.88 -4.17
C LEU A 25 -23.01 0.39 -4.45
N VAL A 26 -23.65 0.89 -5.50
CA VAL A 26 -25.00 0.44 -5.89
C VAL A 26 -24.99 -1.05 -6.24
N ILE A 27 -24.01 -1.52 -7.01
CA ILE A 27 -23.88 -2.95 -7.34
C ILE A 27 -23.70 -3.80 -6.08
N SER A 28 -22.84 -3.36 -5.15
CA SER A 28 -22.60 -4.04 -3.88
C SER A 28 -23.87 -4.12 -3.01
N LEU A 29 -24.65 -3.03 -2.94
CA LEU A 29 -25.93 -3.01 -2.24
C LEU A 29 -26.99 -3.91 -2.90
N CYS A 30 -27.08 -3.92 -4.23
CA CYS A 30 -27.96 -4.85 -4.95
C CYS A 30 -27.58 -6.32 -4.67
N GLY A 31 -26.28 -6.60 -4.59
CA GLY A 31 -25.74 -7.90 -4.18
C GLY A 31 -26.19 -8.30 -2.78
N LEU A 32 -26.25 -7.35 -1.85
CA LEU A 32 -26.69 -7.58 -0.46
C LEU A 32 -28.15 -8.02 -0.35
N LEU A 33 -29.00 -7.58 -1.27
CA LEU A 33 -30.41 -7.96 -1.31
C LEU A 33 -30.66 -9.27 -2.07
N SER A 34 -29.82 -9.58 -3.08
CA SER A 34 -30.11 -10.65 -4.05
C SER A 34 -29.27 -11.91 -3.83
N VAL A 35 -28.10 -11.78 -3.21
CA VAL A 35 -27.11 -12.86 -3.13
C VAL A 35 -27.00 -13.38 -1.71
N HIS A 36 -27.24 -14.68 -1.58
CA HIS A 36 -27.05 -15.44 -0.35
C HIS A 36 -26.04 -16.56 -0.58
N GLU A 37 -25.47 -17.10 0.51
CA GLU A 37 -24.46 -18.16 0.42
C GLU A 37 -24.93 -19.37 -0.41
N ASN A 38 -26.21 -19.72 -0.36
CA ASN A 38 -26.78 -20.84 -1.11
C ASN A 38 -26.77 -20.64 -2.63
N ASN A 39 -26.84 -19.37 -3.08
CA ASN A 39 -26.87 -18.98 -4.49
C ASN A 39 -25.49 -18.55 -5.01
N PHE A 40 -24.43 -18.69 -4.20
CA PHE A 40 -23.08 -18.30 -4.56
C PHE A 40 -22.41 -19.37 -5.44
N LYS A 41 -22.87 -19.47 -6.68
CA LYS A 41 -22.32 -20.33 -7.74
C LYS A 41 -22.03 -19.49 -8.98
N SER A 42 -21.32 -20.08 -9.95
CA SER A 42 -21.15 -19.46 -11.27
C SER A 42 -22.52 -19.15 -11.87
N PRO A 43 -22.78 -17.93 -12.39
CA PRO A 43 -21.81 -16.87 -12.75
C PRO A 43 -21.57 -15.78 -11.68
N VAL A 44 -22.30 -15.79 -10.57
CA VAL A 44 -22.25 -14.74 -9.53
C VAL A 44 -20.86 -14.61 -8.90
N THR A 45 -20.16 -15.73 -8.76
CA THR A 45 -18.78 -15.78 -8.25
C THR A 45 -17.82 -14.90 -9.05
N TYR A 46 -17.91 -14.92 -10.39
CA TYR A 46 -17.05 -14.10 -11.26
C TYR A 46 -17.38 -12.61 -11.15
N LEU A 47 -18.66 -12.26 -11.04
CA LEU A 47 -19.07 -10.86 -10.82
C LEU A 47 -18.50 -10.32 -9.52
N TYR A 48 -18.56 -11.11 -8.44
CA TYR A 48 -17.97 -10.72 -7.16
C TYR A 48 -16.45 -10.61 -7.21
N THR A 49 -15.76 -11.50 -7.94
CA THR A 49 -14.32 -11.36 -8.16
C THR A 49 -14.00 -10.06 -8.88
N ILE A 50 -14.68 -9.76 -9.99
CA ILE A 50 -14.46 -8.51 -10.73
C ILE A 50 -14.74 -7.30 -9.83
N LEU A 51 -15.83 -7.32 -9.08
CA LEU A 51 -16.21 -6.26 -8.15
C LEU A 51 -15.13 -6.02 -7.08
N VAL A 52 -14.65 -7.08 -6.43
CA VAL A 52 -13.62 -6.99 -5.40
C VAL A 52 -12.31 -6.46 -5.96
N TYR A 53 -11.87 -6.92 -7.13
CA TYR A 53 -10.66 -6.40 -7.77
C TYR A 53 -10.81 -4.94 -8.20
N ALA A 54 -11.96 -4.57 -8.78
CA ALA A 54 -12.27 -3.20 -9.18
C ALA A 54 -12.27 -2.22 -8.00
N ILE A 55 -12.66 -2.67 -6.81
CA ILE A 55 -12.61 -1.88 -5.57
C ILE A 55 -11.19 -1.84 -5.01
N ALA A 56 -10.55 -3.00 -4.89
CA ALA A 56 -9.30 -3.16 -4.15
C ALA A 56 -8.11 -2.55 -4.87
N THR A 57 -7.98 -2.72 -6.19
CA THR A 57 -6.83 -2.21 -6.95
C THR A 57 -6.62 -0.69 -6.82
N PRO A 58 -7.62 0.18 -7.09
CA PRO A 58 -7.46 1.63 -6.88
C PRO A 58 -7.33 2.03 -5.40
N GLY A 59 -7.95 1.28 -4.48
CA GLY A 59 -7.79 1.49 -3.04
C GLY A 59 -6.36 1.21 -2.55
N MET A 60 -5.75 0.10 -2.99
CA MET A 60 -4.36 -0.25 -2.70
C MET A 60 -3.38 0.75 -3.29
N LEU A 61 -3.61 1.22 -4.52
CA LEU A 61 -2.79 2.28 -5.13
C LEU A 61 -2.80 3.55 -4.27
N SER A 62 -3.98 3.97 -3.82
CA SER A 62 -4.15 5.17 -3.01
C SER A 62 -3.50 5.01 -1.63
N PHE A 63 -3.57 3.80 -1.04
CA PHE A 63 -2.84 3.47 0.17
C PHE A 63 -1.32 3.67 -0.01
N ILE A 64 -0.74 3.13 -1.09
CA ILE A 64 0.69 3.29 -1.39
C ILE A 64 1.04 4.77 -1.52
N LEU A 65 0.23 5.55 -2.25
CA LEU A 65 0.47 6.98 -2.46
C LEU A 65 0.44 7.76 -1.14
N VAL A 66 -0.53 7.49 -0.26
CA VAL A 66 -0.61 8.15 1.05
C VAL A 66 0.60 7.79 1.92
N VAL A 67 0.93 6.50 2.04
CA VAL A 67 2.09 6.03 2.83
C VAL A 67 3.39 6.61 2.28
N TYR A 68 3.54 6.65 0.96
CA TYR A 68 4.71 7.23 0.30
C TYR A 68 4.86 8.73 0.63
N ASN A 69 3.78 9.49 0.48
CA ASN A 69 3.80 10.92 0.78
C ASN A 69 4.06 11.23 2.26
N LEU A 70 3.54 10.40 3.17
CA LEU A 70 3.70 10.54 4.61
C LEU A 70 5.13 10.22 5.05
N PHE A 71 5.63 9.02 4.72
CA PHE A 71 6.89 8.52 5.28
C PHE A 71 8.13 8.97 4.51
N PHE A 72 8.05 9.08 3.18
CA PHE A 72 9.21 9.35 2.33
C PHE A 72 9.32 10.84 2.00
N LEU A 73 8.24 11.45 1.53
CA LEU A 73 8.24 12.85 1.11
C LEU A 73 7.93 13.82 2.26
N LYS A 74 7.36 13.33 3.38
CA LYS A 74 6.95 14.14 4.55
C LYS A 74 6.05 15.32 4.16
N GLN A 75 5.22 15.15 3.14
CA GLN A 75 4.31 16.20 2.69
C GLN A 75 3.15 16.36 3.68
N ASN A 76 2.60 17.57 3.74
CA ASN A 76 1.38 17.80 4.50
C ASN A 76 0.20 17.12 3.79
N LEU A 77 -0.32 16.09 4.44
CA LEU A 77 -1.41 15.26 3.95
C LEU A 77 -2.70 16.05 3.69
N ILE A 78 -2.92 17.15 4.42
CA ILE A 78 -4.11 18.01 4.29
C ILE A 78 -4.20 18.66 2.92
N ASN A 79 -3.05 18.92 2.28
CA ASN A 79 -2.99 19.60 0.99
C ASN A 79 -3.18 18.63 -0.19
N LEU A 80 -3.27 17.32 0.07
CA LEU A 80 -3.44 16.33 -0.98
C LEU A 80 -4.91 16.28 -1.45
N PRO A 81 -5.17 16.14 -2.75
CA PRO A 81 -6.53 16.10 -3.28
C PRO A 81 -7.31 14.91 -2.70
N ILE A 82 -8.36 15.23 -1.94
CA ILE A 82 -9.12 14.27 -1.12
C ILE A 82 -9.66 13.11 -1.97
N VAL A 83 -10.17 13.44 -3.16
CA VAL A 83 -10.82 12.49 -4.08
C VAL A 83 -9.85 11.46 -4.65
N VAL A 84 -8.57 11.79 -4.81
CA VAL A 84 -7.58 10.88 -5.41
C VAL A 84 -6.92 10.02 -4.34
N TYR A 85 -6.65 10.58 -3.17
CA TYR A 85 -5.87 9.90 -2.13
C TYR A 85 -6.72 9.17 -1.08
N TYR A 86 -7.82 9.78 -0.65
CA TYR A 86 -8.58 9.29 0.50
C TYR A 86 -9.84 8.55 0.09
N LEU A 87 -10.57 9.07 -0.90
CA LEU A 87 -11.81 8.47 -1.35
C LEU A 87 -11.64 6.99 -1.77
N PRO A 88 -10.63 6.60 -2.57
CA PRO A 88 -10.45 5.20 -2.96
C PRO A 88 -10.14 4.28 -1.77
N LEU A 89 -9.38 4.80 -0.80
CA LEU A 89 -8.98 4.06 0.39
C LEU A 89 -10.18 3.82 1.33
N ILE A 90 -10.97 4.87 1.58
CA ILE A 90 -12.18 4.79 2.41
C ILE A 90 -13.22 3.92 1.69
N ALA A 91 -13.45 4.14 0.40
CA ALA A 91 -14.40 3.36 -0.39
C ALA A 91 -14.02 1.88 -0.43
N MET A 92 -12.72 1.55 -0.54
CA MET A 92 -12.25 0.17 -0.48
C MET A 92 -12.67 -0.51 0.83
N ILE A 93 -12.42 0.13 1.97
CA ILE A 93 -12.76 -0.43 3.28
C ILE A 93 -14.28 -0.61 3.40
N VAL A 94 -15.04 0.43 3.11
CA VAL A 94 -16.50 0.41 3.22
C VAL A 94 -17.12 -0.64 2.31
N LEU A 95 -16.72 -0.69 1.04
CA LEU A 95 -17.30 -1.62 0.06
C LEU A 95 -16.92 -3.06 0.36
N LEU A 96 -15.68 -3.34 0.76
CA LEU A 96 -15.28 -4.69 1.17
C LEU A 96 -16.04 -5.15 2.42
N LEU A 97 -16.32 -4.25 3.38
CA LEU A 97 -17.16 -4.57 4.53
C LEU A 97 -18.60 -4.88 4.13
N VAL A 98 -19.17 -4.13 3.18
CA VAL A 98 -20.51 -4.43 2.63
C VAL A 98 -20.52 -5.79 1.94
N ILE A 99 -19.52 -6.09 1.11
CA ILE A 99 -19.39 -7.38 0.42
C ILE A 99 -19.23 -8.52 1.44
N HIS A 100 -18.41 -8.32 2.48
CA HIS A 100 -18.20 -9.32 3.53
C HIS A 100 -19.49 -9.71 4.27
N LYS A 101 -20.46 -8.78 4.38
CA LYS A 101 -21.78 -9.09 4.96
C LYS A 101 -22.60 -10.03 4.08
N THR A 102 -22.36 -10.05 2.77
CA THR A 102 -23.08 -10.93 1.83
C THR A 102 -22.47 -12.32 1.80
N ILE A 103 -21.16 -12.40 1.61
CA ILE A 103 -20.39 -13.63 1.48
C ILE A 103 -19.02 -13.42 2.13
N THR A 104 -18.52 -14.44 2.83
CA THR A 104 -17.16 -14.44 3.35
C THR A 104 -16.14 -14.21 2.23
N LEU A 105 -15.33 -13.15 2.34
CA LEU A 105 -14.34 -12.75 1.31
C LEU A 105 -13.38 -13.87 0.89
N LYS A 106 -13.04 -14.80 1.79
CA LYS A 106 -12.22 -15.98 1.49
C LYS A 106 -12.86 -16.94 0.47
N LYS A 107 -14.19 -16.93 0.33
CA LYS A 107 -14.90 -17.74 -0.67
C LYS A 107 -14.80 -17.13 -2.07
N ILE A 108 -14.38 -15.86 -2.20
CA ILE A 108 -14.26 -15.17 -3.49
C ILE A 108 -12.97 -15.64 -4.18
N PRO A 109 -13.06 -16.18 -5.40
CA PRO A 109 -11.88 -16.69 -6.08
C PRO A 109 -10.88 -15.56 -6.35
N GLY A 110 -9.62 -15.80 -6.00
CA GLY A 110 -8.52 -14.84 -6.17
C GLY A 110 -8.30 -13.88 -4.99
N PHE A 111 -9.19 -13.85 -3.98
CA PHE A 111 -9.03 -12.94 -2.84
C PHE A 111 -7.72 -13.14 -2.07
N ASP A 112 -7.26 -14.40 -1.91
CA ASP A 112 -5.98 -14.69 -1.26
C ASP A 112 -4.78 -14.09 -2.01
N ARG A 113 -4.86 -13.99 -3.35
CA ARG A 113 -3.82 -13.33 -4.16
C ARG A 113 -3.82 -11.83 -3.91
N LEU A 114 -5.00 -11.20 -3.82
CA LEU A 114 -5.13 -9.79 -3.47
C LEU A 114 -4.55 -9.48 -2.09
N LEU A 115 -4.90 -10.30 -1.08
CA LEU A 115 -4.32 -10.19 0.26
C LEU A 115 -2.80 -10.37 0.24
N GLY A 116 -2.31 -11.40 -0.47
CA GLY A 116 -0.88 -11.64 -0.63
C GLY A 116 -0.14 -10.49 -1.30
N LEU A 117 -0.75 -9.83 -2.30
CA LEU A 117 -0.18 -8.63 -2.92
C LEU A 117 -0.11 -7.48 -1.91
N PHE A 118 -1.20 -7.23 -1.19
CA PHE A 118 -1.25 -6.14 -0.22
C PHE A 118 -0.27 -6.31 0.93
N THR A 119 -0.14 -7.53 1.47
CA THR A 119 0.83 -7.83 2.51
C THR A 119 2.26 -7.68 1.99
N THR A 120 2.55 -8.14 0.77
CA THR A 120 3.87 -7.93 0.14
C THR A 120 4.18 -6.43 0.03
N ILE A 121 3.25 -5.63 -0.48
CA ILE A 121 3.39 -4.18 -0.60
C ILE A 121 3.66 -3.53 0.76
N LEU A 122 2.90 -3.91 1.80
CA LEU A 122 3.09 -3.41 3.16
C LEU A 122 4.47 -3.74 3.71
N ILE A 123 4.90 -4.99 3.58
CA ILE A 123 6.22 -5.46 4.03
C ILE A 123 7.32 -4.69 3.31
N THR A 124 7.21 -4.53 1.98
CA THR A 124 8.17 -3.77 1.19
C THR A 124 8.21 -2.31 1.63
N LEU A 125 7.07 -1.63 1.76
CA LEU A 125 7.03 -0.23 2.20
C LEU A 125 7.63 -0.05 3.59
N PHE A 126 7.31 -0.96 4.52
CA PHE A 126 7.86 -0.93 5.87
C PHE A 126 9.37 -1.15 5.87
N LEU A 127 9.85 -2.14 5.12
CA LEU A 127 11.28 -2.43 5.00
C LEU A 127 12.03 -1.27 4.35
N THR A 128 11.51 -0.69 3.27
CA THR A 128 12.12 0.47 2.60
C THR A 128 12.15 1.68 3.53
N TYR A 129 11.08 1.95 4.28
CA TYR A 129 11.06 3.02 5.28
C TYR A 129 12.10 2.79 6.39
N PHE A 130 12.23 1.55 6.87
CA PHE A 130 13.21 1.18 7.88
C PHE A 130 14.65 1.37 7.38
N ILE A 131 14.95 0.89 6.16
CA ILE A 131 16.24 1.10 5.51
C ILE A 131 16.53 2.58 5.34
N GLN A 132 15.57 3.38 4.87
CA GLN A 132 15.73 4.81 4.71
C GLN A 132 16.10 5.49 6.05
N ARG A 133 15.43 5.11 7.14
CA ARG A 133 15.68 5.70 8.46
C ARG A 133 17.05 5.30 9.03
N ILE A 134 17.54 4.09 8.76
CA ILE A 134 18.87 3.63 9.18
C ILE A 134 19.96 4.26 8.32
N PHE A 135 19.79 4.27 6.99
CA PHE A 135 20.81 4.72 6.05
C PHE A 135 21.04 6.24 6.16
N ILE A 136 19.98 7.03 6.33
CA ILE A 136 20.12 8.48 6.55
C ILE A 136 20.87 8.78 7.86
N GLY A 137 20.72 7.95 8.90
CA GLY A 137 21.49 8.12 10.15
C GLY A 137 22.99 7.84 10.00
N VAL A 138 23.39 6.91 9.13
CA VAL A 138 24.81 6.56 8.94
C VAL A 138 25.51 7.51 7.96
N PHE A 139 24.78 8.06 6.98
CA PHE A 139 25.37 8.95 5.98
C PHE A 139 25.48 10.42 6.44
N PHE A 140 24.65 10.88 7.39
CA PHE A 140 24.60 12.30 7.80
C PHE A 140 25.41 12.68 9.05
N ILE A 141 25.91 11.74 9.86
CA ILE A 141 26.79 12.09 11.01
C ILE A 141 28.27 12.20 10.61
N GLY A 142 28.61 11.89 9.36
CA GLY A 142 29.93 12.23 8.87
C GLY A 142 30.07 11.93 7.40
N GLY A 143 30.63 12.87 6.64
CA GLY A 143 31.02 12.62 5.25
C GLY A 143 31.83 11.33 5.11
N LEU A 144 32.00 10.84 3.88
CA LEU A 144 32.74 9.61 3.53
C LEU A 144 34.01 9.37 4.38
N THR A 145 34.70 10.43 4.80
CA THR A 145 35.81 10.44 5.76
C THR A 145 35.52 9.74 7.10
N HIS A 146 34.37 9.96 7.73
CA HIS A 146 34.04 9.34 9.02
C HIS A 146 33.75 7.84 8.90
N LEU A 147 33.15 7.40 7.77
CA LEU A 147 33.01 5.98 7.44
C LEU A 147 34.39 5.31 7.30
N PHE A 148 35.33 5.98 6.62
CA PHE A 148 36.72 5.52 6.52
C PHE A 148 37.43 5.45 7.89
N VAL A 149 37.23 6.44 8.77
CA VAL A 149 37.83 6.44 10.11
C VAL A 149 37.28 5.29 10.96
N ILE A 150 35.96 5.08 10.98
CA ILE A 150 35.34 3.97 11.72
C ILE A 150 35.84 2.62 11.17
N PHE A 151 35.95 2.48 9.85
CA PHE A 151 36.47 1.28 9.21
C PHE A 151 37.92 0.99 9.59
N ILE A 152 38.78 2.01 9.62
CA ILE A 152 40.19 1.87 10.05
C ILE A 152 40.27 1.52 11.54
N VAL A 153 39.51 2.19 12.41
CA VAL A 153 39.49 1.91 13.86
C VAL A 153 39.04 0.46 14.12
N LEU A 154 38.02 -0.01 13.41
CA LEU A 154 37.54 -1.38 13.51
C LEU A 154 38.63 -2.38 13.11
N LEU A 155 39.33 -2.16 11.98
CA LEU A 155 40.43 -3.01 11.53
C LEU A 155 41.59 -3.06 12.53
N VAL A 156 41.93 -1.93 13.16
CA VAL A 156 42.98 -1.86 14.19
C VAL A 156 42.57 -2.65 15.43
N LEU A 157 41.34 -2.48 15.91
CA LEU A 157 40.80 -3.24 17.05
C LEU A 157 40.79 -4.74 16.76
N LEU A 158 40.40 -5.13 15.55
CA LEU A 158 40.38 -6.53 15.11
C LEU A 158 41.79 -7.12 15.05
N LYS A 159 42.77 -6.37 14.52
CA LYS A 159 44.19 -6.77 14.51
C LYS A 159 44.72 -6.97 15.94
N ILE A 160 44.41 -6.06 16.86
CA ILE A 160 44.82 -6.15 18.26
C ILE A 160 44.15 -7.34 18.95
N GLY A 161 42.83 -7.51 18.75
CA GLY A 161 42.07 -8.65 19.26
C GLY A 161 42.62 -9.98 18.77
N TRP A 162 42.91 -10.09 17.47
CA TRP A 162 43.49 -11.30 16.86
C TRP A 162 44.89 -11.61 17.41
N SER A 163 45.72 -10.58 17.63
CA SER A 163 47.05 -10.75 18.23
C SER A 163 47.03 -11.18 19.70
N LYS A 164 45.90 -10.95 20.41
CA LYS A 164 45.69 -11.43 21.78
C LYS A 164 45.04 -12.81 21.83
N LEU A 165 44.27 -13.20 20.82
CA LEU A 165 43.62 -14.50 20.72
C LEU A 165 44.53 -15.58 20.11
N VAL A 166 45.48 -15.18 19.27
CA VAL A 166 46.49 -16.08 18.68
C VAL A 166 47.81 -15.91 19.43
N LYS A 167 47.79 -16.26 20.71
CA LYS A 167 48.98 -16.45 21.53
C LYS A 167 48.88 -17.76 22.28
#